data_AF-A0A7K1T8F7-F1
#
_entry.id   AF-A0A7K1T8F7-F1
#
_cell.length_a   1.000
_cell.length_b   1.000
_cell.length_c   1.000
_cell.angle_alpha   90.00
_cell.angle_beta   90.00
_cell.angle_gamma   90.00
#
_symmetry.space_group_name_H-M   'P 1'
#
loop_
_entity.id
_entity.type
_entity.pdbx_description
1 polymer ?
#
loop_
_entity_poly.entity_id
_entity_poly.type
_entity_poly.pdbx_seq_one_letter_code
_entity_poly.pdbx_strand_id
1 'polypeptide(L)'
;MNKKIIATAACAVLALALTGCGSKAEEPNLPNPNASASNSGYTVTDASKLKSLSVGESAVWRDYEVAVKSIDRANDQLNVQIEVKAHSSAQELSTECLLSFGMPPVSSTFANNTISVPAGETASGTLTFDDRYSSQRLFWNDGATEATWLLDQTPVTAEPEPQPEAPAEPAT
;
A
#
# COMPACT_ATOMS: atom_id res chain seq x y z
N MET A 1 51.86 4.56 -48.31
CA MET A 1 52.29 3.23 -47.82
C MET A 1 51.25 2.72 -46.82
N ASN A 2 50.58 1.60 -47.13
CA ASN A 2 50.83 0.26 -46.55
C ASN A 2 50.04 0.06 -45.23
N LYS A 3 48.74 -0.27 -45.23
CA LYS A 3 48.07 -1.53 -45.64
C LYS A 3 48.31 -2.71 -44.68
N LYS A 4 47.30 -3.09 -43.90
CA LYS A 4 46.97 -4.48 -43.51
C LYS A 4 45.46 -4.70 -43.36
N ILE A 5 45.07 -5.96 -43.55
CA ILE A 5 43.72 -6.57 -43.63
C ILE A 5 43.95 -7.98 -42.99
N ILE A 6 43.08 -8.64 -42.22
CA ILE A 6 41.68 -9.13 -42.38
C ILE A 6 41.11 -9.29 -40.93
N ALA A 7 39.81 -9.13 -40.61
CA ALA A 7 38.88 -10.27 -40.54
C ALA A 7 37.41 -9.95 -40.19
N THR A 8 36.52 -10.67 -40.87
CA THR A 8 35.10 -10.88 -40.53
C THR A 8 34.96 -11.98 -39.49
N ALA A 9 34.09 -11.78 -38.49
CA ALA A 9 33.42 -12.87 -37.76
C ALA A 9 32.08 -12.36 -37.21
N ALA A 10 31.02 -13.17 -37.30
CA ALA A 10 29.68 -12.77 -36.88
C ALA A 10 29.51 -12.81 -35.36
N CYS A 11 28.91 -11.77 -34.78
CA CYS A 11 28.34 -11.87 -33.44
C CYS A 11 27.09 -12.77 -33.50
N ALA A 12 27.26 -14.02 -33.07
CA ALA A 12 26.14 -14.94 -32.90
C ALA A 12 25.12 -14.37 -31.91
N VAL A 13 23.83 -14.45 -32.26
CA VAL A 13 22.74 -14.14 -31.35
C VAL A 13 22.76 -15.17 -30.22
N LEU A 14 23.17 -14.76 -29.02
CA LEU A 14 23.14 -15.62 -27.85
C LEU A 14 21.69 -15.71 -27.35
N ALA A 15 20.93 -16.65 -27.92
CA ALA A 15 19.62 -17.00 -27.41
C ALA A 15 19.77 -17.54 -25.98
N LEU A 16 19.29 -16.75 -25.01
CA LEU A 16 19.10 -17.21 -23.64
C LEU A 16 18.03 -18.30 -23.65
N ALA A 17 18.47 -19.55 -23.72
CA ALA A 17 17.64 -20.71 -23.48
C ALA A 17 17.22 -20.71 -22.00
N LEU A 18 16.11 -20.03 -21.71
CA LEU A 18 15.37 -20.22 -20.47
C LEU A 18 15.01 -21.70 -20.38
N THR A 19 15.65 -22.42 -19.45
CA THR A 19 15.21 -23.73 -19.01
C THR A 19 13.86 -23.57 -18.31
N GLY A 20 12.80 -23.58 -19.11
CA GLY A 20 11.43 -23.52 -18.62
C GLY A 20 11.17 -24.67 -17.68
N CYS A 21 10.93 -24.35 -16.41
CA CYS A 21 10.26 -25.27 -15.50
C CYS A 21 8.90 -25.62 -16.13
N GLY A 22 8.51 -26.90 -16.09
CA GLY A 22 7.51 -27.45 -17.01
C GLY A 22 6.10 -26.90 -16.84
N SER A 23 5.77 -25.81 -17.54
CA SER A 23 4.39 -25.40 -17.79
C SER A 23 3.83 -26.19 -18.97
N LYS A 24 2.94 -27.14 -18.65
CA LYS A 24 1.95 -27.68 -19.59
C LYS A 24 1.32 -26.51 -20.35
N ALA A 25 1.22 -26.61 -21.68
CA ALA A 25 0.60 -25.57 -22.49
C ALA A 25 -0.81 -25.28 -21.97
N GLU A 26 -1.01 -24.09 -21.43
CA GLU A 26 -2.30 -23.61 -20.97
C GLU A 26 -3.08 -23.14 -22.19
N GLU A 27 -4.28 -23.69 -22.38
CA GLU A 27 -5.17 -23.28 -23.46
C GLU A 27 -5.52 -21.79 -23.30
N PRO A 28 -5.74 -21.05 -24.39
CA PRO A 28 -6.13 -19.65 -24.30
C PRO A 28 -7.46 -19.54 -23.55
N ASN A 29 -7.39 -19.08 -22.29
CA ASN A 29 -8.55 -18.83 -21.46
C ASN A 29 -9.43 -17.78 -22.14
N LEU A 30 -10.49 -18.25 -22.83
CA LEU A 30 -11.56 -17.39 -23.30
C LEU A 30 -12.17 -16.68 -22.07
N PRO A 31 -12.44 -15.36 -22.14
CA PRO A 31 -13.01 -14.65 -21.02
C PRO A 31 -14.38 -15.26 -20.66
N ASN A 32 -14.47 -15.87 -19.49
CA ASN A 32 -15.70 -16.48 -19.01
C ASN A 32 -16.75 -15.38 -18.78
N PRO A 33 -17.87 -15.33 -19.55
CA PRO A 33 -18.90 -14.31 -19.35
C PRO A 33 -19.67 -14.49 -18.04
N ASN A 34 -19.53 -15.66 -17.40
CA ASN A 34 -20.05 -15.98 -16.06
C ASN A 34 -18.94 -15.96 -14.99
N ALA A 35 -17.82 -15.28 -15.23
CA ALA A 35 -16.97 -14.83 -14.13
C ALA A 35 -17.73 -13.75 -13.37
N SER A 36 -18.61 -14.17 -12.45
CA SER A 36 -19.34 -13.28 -11.56
C SER A 36 -18.36 -12.29 -10.97
N ALA A 37 -18.53 -11.00 -11.29
CA ALA A 37 -17.81 -9.96 -10.59
C ALA A 37 -18.15 -10.14 -9.11
N SER A 38 -17.15 -10.53 -8.31
CA SER A 38 -17.34 -10.60 -6.87
C SER A 38 -17.76 -9.21 -6.43
N ASN A 39 -19.02 -9.09 -5.99
CA ASN A 39 -19.50 -7.94 -5.24
C ASN A 39 -18.79 -7.96 -3.88
N SER A 40 -17.52 -7.62 -3.91
CA SER A 40 -16.73 -7.37 -2.74
C SER A 40 -17.29 -6.11 -2.11
N GLY A 41 -17.61 -6.14 -0.81
CA GLY A 41 -18.36 -5.08 -0.13
C GLY A 41 -17.59 -3.77 0.10
N TYR A 42 -16.60 -3.48 -0.74
CA TYR A 42 -15.69 -2.34 -0.66
C TYR A 42 -15.41 -1.81 -2.07
N THR A 43 -15.11 -0.51 -2.15
CA THR A 43 -14.71 0.16 -3.38
C THR A 43 -13.19 0.28 -3.40
N VAL A 44 -12.54 -0.34 -4.39
CA VAL A 44 -11.09 -0.19 -4.60
C VAL A 44 -10.77 1.28 -4.83
N THR A 45 -9.74 1.79 -4.15
CA THR A 45 -9.33 3.20 -4.23
C THR A 45 -8.70 3.51 -5.58
N ASP A 46 -9.12 4.60 -6.22
CA ASP A 46 -8.55 5.07 -7.48
C ASP A 46 -7.04 5.27 -7.39
N ALA A 47 -6.31 4.80 -8.41
CA ALA A 47 -4.85 4.95 -8.50
C ALA A 47 -4.35 6.41 -8.48
N SER A 48 -5.23 7.37 -8.80
CA SER A 48 -4.97 8.80 -8.63
C SER A 48 -5.02 9.23 -7.17
N LYS A 49 -5.98 8.71 -6.39
CA LYS A 49 -6.16 9.03 -4.97
C LYS A 49 -5.09 8.39 -4.08
N LEU A 50 -4.64 7.17 -4.42
CA LEU A 50 -3.55 6.48 -3.72
C LEU A 50 -2.26 7.31 -3.58
N LYS A 51 -2.05 8.34 -4.42
CA LYS A 51 -0.84 9.19 -4.41
C LYS A 51 -0.87 10.34 -3.40
N SER A 52 -2.01 10.60 -2.76
CA SER A 52 -2.21 11.75 -1.88
C SER A 52 -3.38 11.50 -0.92
N LEU A 53 -3.23 10.48 -0.08
CA LEU A 53 -4.17 10.20 1.02
C LEU A 53 -3.87 11.11 2.21
N SER A 54 -4.90 11.56 2.92
CA SER A 54 -4.74 12.20 4.23
C SER A 54 -4.62 11.15 5.34
N VAL A 55 -3.96 11.48 6.46
CA VAL A 55 -4.05 10.68 7.69
C VAL A 55 -5.52 10.53 8.09
N GLY A 56 -5.93 9.31 8.44
CA GLY A 56 -7.32 8.91 8.65
C GLY A 56 -7.98 8.23 7.44
N GLU A 57 -7.45 8.40 6.22
CA GLU A 57 -7.98 7.73 5.02
C GLU A 57 -7.38 6.34 4.80
N SER A 58 -8.22 5.42 4.29
CA SER A 58 -7.82 4.09 3.85
C SER A 58 -7.38 4.06 2.38
N ALA A 59 -6.29 3.35 2.10
CA ALA A 59 -5.98 2.80 0.80
C ALA A 59 -6.65 1.42 0.69
N VAL A 60 -7.60 1.27 -0.24
CA VAL A 60 -8.36 0.02 -0.43
C VAL A 60 -7.90 -0.64 -1.72
N TRP A 61 -7.30 -1.82 -1.62
CA TRP A 61 -6.95 -2.65 -2.77
C TRP A 61 -7.90 -3.84 -2.89
N ARG A 62 -7.62 -4.74 -3.83
CA ARG A 62 -8.44 -5.93 -4.02
C ARG A 62 -8.36 -6.84 -2.80
N ASP A 63 -7.17 -7.21 -2.32
CA ASP A 63 -7.05 -8.30 -1.35
C ASP A 63 -7.05 -7.82 0.11
N TYR A 64 -6.72 -6.55 0.35
CA TYR A 64 -6.72 -5.90 1.66
C TYR A 64 -6.87 -4.36 1.58
N GLU A 65 -7.07 -3.71 2.72
CA GLU A 65 -7.01 -2.25 2.89
C GLU A 65 -6.04 -1.86 4.03
N VAL A 66 -5.37 -0.71 3.90
CA VAL A 66 -4.47 -0.12 4.91
C VAL A 66 -4.93 1.29 5.23
N ALA A 67 -4.92 1.69 6.50
CA ALA A 67 -5.17 3.06 6.92
C ALA A 67 -4.10 3.52 7.92
N VAL A 68 -3.52 4.71 7.69
CA VAL A 68 -2.74 5.42 8.71
C VAL A 68 -3.72 6.18 9.59
N LYS A 69 -3.97 5.71 10.80
CA LYS A 69 -5.03 6.20 11.70
C LYS A 69 -4.64 7.48 12.42
N SER A 70 -3.40 7.54 12.90
CA SER A 70 -2.82 8.72 13.55
C SER A 70 -1.30 8.69 13.46
N ILE A 71 -0.70 9.86 13.66
CA ILE A 71 0.74 10.03 13.80
C ILE A 71 1.03 10.82 15.08
N ASP A 72 2.16 10.52 15.71
CA ASP A 72 2.75 11.29 16.80
C ASP A 72 4.24 11.51 16.51
N ARG A 73 4.74 12.72 16.82
CA ARG A 73 6.16 13.07 16.64
C ARG A 73 6.76 13.50 17.97
N ALA A 74 7.73 12.72 18.45
CA ALA A 74 8.44 13.00 19.68
C ALA A 74 9.87 12.45 19.63
N ASN A 75 10.84 13.18 20.19
CA ASN A 75 12.22 12.73 20.37
C ASN A 75 12.90 12.20 19.09
N ASP A 76 12.78 12.96 17.98
CA ASP A 76 13.26 12.60 16.65
C ASP A 76 12.70 11.26 16.10
N GLN A 77 11.52 10.84 16.58
CA GLN A 77 10.79 9.67 16.11
C GLN A 77 9.40 10.05 15.61
N LEU A 78 8.95 9.32 14.58
CA LEU A 78 7.58 9.35 14.06
C LEU A 78 6.91 8.03 14.42
N ASN A 79 5.95 8.07 15.34
CA ASN A 79 5.11 6.94 15.72
C ASN A 79 3.85 6.96 14.85
N VAL A 80 3.61 5.89 14.11
CA VAL A 80 2.49 5.77 13.16
C VAL A 80 1.57 4.66 13.64
N GLN A 81 0.31 4.99 13.94
CA GLN A 81 -0.71 3.98 14.18
C GLN A 81 -1.32 3.56 12.84
N ILE A 82 -1.30 2.26 12.57
CA ILE A 82 -1.92 1.69 11.36
C ILE A 82 -2.99 0.66 11.69
N GLU A 83 -3.96 0.57 10.79
CA GLU A 83 -4.89 -0.56 10.66
C GLU A 83 -4.68 -1.20 9.29
N VAL A 84 -4.62 -2.53 9.27
CA VAL A 84 -4.58 -3.33 8.04
C VAL A 84 -5.67 -4.39 8.12
N LYS A 85 -6.54 -4.44 7.12
CA LYS A 85 -7.69 -5.35 7.09
C LYS A 85 -7.67 -6.21 5.85
N ALA A 86 -7.78 -7.52 6.07
CA ALA A 86 -7.88 -8.51 5.01
C ALA A 86 -9.31 -8.60 4.50
N HIS A 87 -9.50 -8.74 3.18
CA HIS A 87 -10.83 -8.89 2.61
C HIS A 87 -11.33 -10.35 2.65
N SER A 88 -11.06 -11.13 1.60
CA SER A 88 -11.51 -12.53 1.51
C SER A 88 -10.46 -13.56 1.90
N SER A 89 -9.20 -13.14 1.98
CA SER A 89 -8.02 -14.01 2.12
C SER A 89 -7.11 -13.45 3.20
N ALA A 90 -6.57 -14.32 4.05
CA ALA A 90 -5.60 -13.91 5.06
C ALA A 90 -4.35 -13.29 4.41
N GLN A 91 -3.73 -12.34 5.11
CA GLN A 91 -2.57 -11.59 4.63
C GLN A 91 -1.39 -11.78 5.58
N GLU A 92 -0.19 -11.85 5.02
CA GLU A 92 1.08 -11.83 5.74
C GLU A 92 1.97 -10.79 5.06
N LEU A 93 2.02 -9.58 5.62
CA LEU A 93 2.68 -8.42 5.02
C LEU A 93 3.88 -8.00 5.86
N SER A 94 4.95 -7.51 5.25
CA SER A 94 6.09 -6.98 6.01
C SER A 94 5.74 -5.62 6.60
N THR A 95 6.20 -5.31 7.82
CA THR A 95 6.11 -3.93 8.33
C THR A 95 7.01 -2.97 7.55
N GLU A 96 8.00 -3.50 6.81
CA GLU A 96 8.82 -2.73 5.86
C GLU A 96 8.04 -2.31 4.60
N CYS A 97 6.81 -2.79 4.40
CA CYS A 97 5.94 -2.26 3.36
C CYS A 97 5.57 -0.80 3.59
N LEU A 98 5.56 -0.30 4.84
CA LEU A 98 5.40 1.12 5.13
C LEU A 98 6.78 1.79 5.32
N LEU A 99 7.04 2.83 4.54
CA LEU A 99 8.33 3.53 4.47
C LEU A 99 8.18 5.03 4.79
N SER A 100 9.17 5.55 5.51
CA SER A 100 9.34 6.98 5.83
C SER A 100 10.62 7.49 5.14
N PHE A 101 10.52 8.43 4.20
CA PHE A 101 11.63 8.79 3.29
C PHE A 101 12.28 7.61 2.54
N GLY A 102 11.56 6.49 2.34
CA GLY A 102 12.11 5.26 1.76
C GLY A 102 12.89 4.38 2.74
N MET A 103 12.93 4.76 4.03
CA MET A 103 13.50 3.97 5.11
C MET A 103 12.39 3.13 5.79
N PRO A 104 12.67 1.87 6.17
CA PRO A 104 11.75 1.02 6.95
C PRO A 104 11.59 1.53 8.39
N PRO A 105 10.58 1.05 9.14
CA PRO A 105 10.45 1.35 10.56
C PRO A 105 11.65 0.80 11.36
N VAL A 106 12.08 1.54 12.37
CA VAL A 106 13.14 1.15 13.31
C VAL A 106 12.62 0.25 14.44
N SER A 107 11.30 0.27 14.70
CA SER A 107 10.63 -0.70 15.57
C SER A 107 9.15 -0.85 15.21
N SER A 108 8.54 -1.94 15.70
CA SER A 108 7.16 -2.33 15.42
C SER A 108 6.55 -3.01 16.63
N THR A 109 5.23 -2.85 16.83
CA THR A 109 4.46 -3.65 17.80
C THR A 109 4.05 -5.02 17.26
N PHE A 110 4.17 -5.24 15.95
CA PHE A 110 3.83 -6.51 15.31
C PHE A 110 4.94 -7.56 15.53
N ALA A 111 4.53 -8.80 15.80
CA ALA A 111 5.47 -9.89 16.05
C ALA A 111 6.36 -10.15 14.81
N ASN A 112 7.66 -10.31 15.04
CA ASN A 112 8.66 -10.63 14.00
C ASN A 112 8.70 -9.64 12.81
N ASN A 113 8.22 -8.41 12.97
CA ASN A 113 8.05 -7.42 11.88
C ASN A 113 7.06 -7.87 10.78
N THR A 114 6.11 -8.75 11.10
CA THR A 114 5.09 -9.25 10.18
C THR A 114 3.69 -8.82 10.62
N ILE A 115 2.95 -8.20 9.70
CA ILE A 115 1.53 -7.86 9.85
C ILE A 115 0.71 -9.07 9.38
N SER A 116 0.47 -10.00 10.30
CA SER A 116 -0.41 -11.16 10.09
C SER A 116 -1.87 -10.76 10.28
N VAL A 117 -2.71 -10.90 9.26
CA VAL A 117 -4.13 -10.51 9.28
C VAL A 117 -5.01 -11.69 8.84
N PRO A 118 -5.83 -12.28 9.72
CA PRO A 118 -6.78 -13.33 9.34
C PRO A 118 -7.82 -12.84 8.33
N ALA A 119 -8.35 -13.75 7.51
CA ALA A 119 -9.30 -13.41 6.45
C ALA A 119 -10.57 -12.72 6.99
N GLY A 120 -10.87 -11.51 6.51
CA GLY A 120 -12.01 -10.71 6.95
C GLY A 120 -11.78 -9.92 8.25
N GLU A 121 -10.62 -10.05 8.89
CA GLU A 121 -10.28 -9.36 10.14
C GLU A 121 -9.39 -8.13 9.91
N THR A 122 -9.19 -7.34 10.97
CA THR A 122 -8.31 -6.18 11.02
C THR A 122 -7.23 -6.39 12.07
N ALA A 123 -5.97 -6.18 11.69
CA ALA A 123 -4.85 -6.05 12.61
C ALA A 123 -4.51 -4.57 12.80
N SER A 124 -4.12 -4.19 14.02
CA SER A 124 -3.74 -2.82 14.37
C SER A 124 -2.40 -2.81 15.09
N GLY A 125 -1.60 -1.77 14.89
CA GLY A 125 -0.31 -1.66 15.56
C GLY A 125 0.41 -0.36 15.26
N THR A 126 1.51 -0.15 16.00
CA THR A 126 2.36 1.04 15.88
C THR A 126 3.65 0.67 15.15
N LEU A 127 4.01 1.47 14.15
CA LEU A 127 5.31 1.47 13.50
C LEU A 127 6.06 2.75 13.86
N THR A 128 7.30 2.62 14.32
CA THR A 128 8.14 3.76 14.70
C THR A 128 9.23 3.96 13.66
N PHE A 129 9.41 5.19 13.20
CA PHE A 129 10.44 5.58 12.24
C PHE A 129 11.40 6.60 12.86
N ASP A 130 12.66 6.62 12.40
CA ASP A 130 13.57 7.75 12.63
C ASP A 130 13.05 8.96 11.83
N ASP A 131 12.78 10.08 12.52
CA ASP A 131 12.19 11.29 11.95
C ASP A 131 13.12 12.51 12.03
N ARG A 132 14.44 12.29 12.15
CA ARG A 132 15.47 13.36 12.10
C ARG A 132 15.36 14.31 10.91
N TYR A 133 14.73 13.87 9.82
CA TYR A 133 14.53 14.64 8.59
C TYR A 133 13.12 15.24 8.45
N SER A 134 12.24 15.06 9.44
CA SER A 134 10.85 15.53 9.43
C SER A 134 10.08 15.05 8.18
N SER A 135 9.88 13.74 8.07
CA SER A 135 9.15 13.07 6.99
C SER A 135 7.79 13.72 6.76
N GLN A 136 7.57 14.22 5.54
CA GLN A 136 6.29 14.80 5.13
C GLN A 136 5.30 13.73 4.64
N ARG A 137 5.77 12.50 4.38
CA ARG A 137 5.01 11.45 3.69
C ARG A 137 5.36 10.07 4.23
N LEU A 138 4.36 9.20 4.25
CA LEU A 138 4.54 7.75 4.38
C LEU A 138 4.18 7.09 3.06
N PHE A 139 4.94 6.08 2.66
CA PHE A 139 4.74 5.32 1.43
C PHE A 139 4.45 3.87 1.78
N TRP A 140 3.33 3.33 1.33
CA TRP A 140 3.12 1.88 1.34
C TRP A 140 3.56 1.31 0.00
N ASN A 141 4.35 0.23 0.02
CA ASN A 141 4.74 -0.54 -1.15
C ASN A 141 4.97 -2.02 -0.75
N ASP A 142 4.15 -2.93 -1.29
CA ASP A 142 4.26 -4.38 -1.09
C ASP A 142 4.91 -5.12 -2.28
N GLY A 143 5.45 -4.37 -3.24
CA GLY A 143 6.00 -4.87 -4.50
C GLY A 143 4.96 -5.06 -5.61
N ALA A 144 3.66 -4.99 -5.32
CA ALA A 144 2.56 -5.09 -6.28
C ALA A 144 1.73 -3.80 -6.37
N THR A 145 1.63 -3.06 -5.28
CA THR A 145 0.78 -1.88 -5.10
C THR A 145 1.51 -0.78 -4.34
N GLU A 146 1.09 0.46 -4.56
CA GLU A 146 1.68 1.64 -3.89
C GLU A 146 0.59 2.58 -3.37
N ALA A 147 0.82 3.18 -2.19
CA ALA A 147 0.04 4.30 -1.68
C ALA A 147 0.94 5.33 -0.97
N THR A 148 0.45 6.55 -0.79
CA THR A 148 1.16 7.66 -0.15
C THR A 148 0.21 8.45 0.74
N TRP A 149 0.53 8.53 2.04
CA TRP A 149 -0.12 9.42 2.99
C TRP A 149 0.69 10.70 3.16
N LEU A 150 0.01 11.84 3.13
CA LEU A 150 0.57 13.16 3.37
C LEU A 150 0.36 13.53 4.84
N LEU A 151 1.45 13.82 5.56
CA LEU A 151 1.45 14.01 7.02
C LEU A 151 1.21 15.46 7.46
N ASP A 152 1.15 16.37 6.51
CA ASP A 152 0.86 17.80 6.67
C ASP A 152 -0.60 18.14 6.35
N GLN A 153 -1.36 17.20 5.80
CA GLN A 153 -2.79 17.36 5.58
C GLN A 153 -3.57 17.12 6.88
N THR A 154 -4.30 18.15 7.32
CA THR A 154 -5.31 18.01 8.37
C THR A 154 -6.27 16.89 7.97
N PRO A 155 -6.57 15.91 8.84
CA PRO A 155 -7.54 14.87 8.51
C PRO A 155 -8.86 15.53 8.09
N VAL A 156 -9.45 15.05 6.99
CA VAL A 156 -10.79 15.47 6.58
C VAL A 156 -11.78 14.84 7.56
N THR A 157 -11.93 15.47 8.71
CA THR A 157 -13.02 15.19 9.65
C THR A 157 -14.30 15.32 8.86
N ALA A 158 -15.05 14.23 8.72
CA ALA A 158 -16.40 14.29 8.18
C ALA A 158 -17.17 15.33 9.00
N GLU A 159 -17.74 16.33 8.31
CA GLU A 159 -18.43 17.44 8.95
C GLU A 159 -19.46 16.89 9.94
N PRO A 160 -19.45 17.31 11.22
CA PRO A 160 -20.39 16.78 12.19
C PRO A 160 -21.82 16.99 11.69
N GLU A 161 -22.64 15.93 11.70
CA GLU A 161 -24.06 16.07 11.39
C GLU A 161 -24.64 17.21 12.23
N PRO A 162 -25.34 18.18 11.63
CA PRO A 162 -25.80 19.35 12.35
C PRO A 162 -26.67 18.92 13.53
N GLN A 163 -26.24 19.25 14.75
CA GLN A 163 -27.02 18.97 15.94
C GLN A 163 -28.41 19.57 15.78
N PRO A 164 -29.49 18.83 16.11
CA PRO A 164 -30.84 19.38 16.07
C PRO A 164 -30.91 20.65 16.91
N GLU A 165 -31.29 21.78 16.30
CA GLU A 165 -31.48 23.04 17.00
C GLU A 165 -32.49 22.84 18.15
N ALA A 166 -32.08 23.17 19.37
CA ALA A 166 -32.97 23.12 20.52
C ALA A 166 -34.14 24.10 20.29
N PRO A 167 -35.41 23.70 20.50
CA PRO A 167 -36.55 24.60 20.31
C PRO A 167 -36.41 25.86 21.18
N ALA A 168 -36.57 27.03 20.57
CA ALA A 168 -36.48 28.30 21.29
C ALA A 168 -37.51 28.37 22.42
N GLU A 169 -37.06 28.72 23.63
CA GLU A 169 -37.96 28.98 24.76
C GLU A 169 -38.87 30.17 24.45
N PRO A 170 -40.19 30.08 24.73
CA PRO A 170 -41.09 31.21 24.56
C PRO A 170 -40.79 32.28 25.64
N ALA A 171 -40.56 33.51 25.20
CA ALA A 171 -40.44 34.65 26.11
C ALA A 171 -41.75 34.91 26.86
N THR A 172 -41.64 35.22 28.16
CA THR A 172 -42.72 35.62 29.07
C THR A 172 -42.81 37.12 29.26
#